data_AF-A0A530Z2L0-F1
#
_entry.id   AF-A0A530Z2L0-F1
#
_cell.length_a   1.000
_cell.length_b   1.000
_cell.length_c   1.000
_cell.angle_alpha   90.00
_cell.angle_beta   90.00
_cell.angle_gamma   90.00
#
_symmetry.space_group_name_H-M   'P 1'
#
loop_
_entity.id
_entity.type
_entity.pdbx_description
1 polymer ?
#
loop_
_entity_poly.entity_id
_entity_poly.type
_entity_poly.pdbx_seq_one_letter_code
_entity_poly.pdbx_strand_id
1 'polypeptide(L)' 'MTPEPLNSPVAIEPTGERAALKLVRMAMEQVCPAGVLPSEEAILGLYGPEPIHEGEALAKAIIETVERLTKQARR' A
#
# COMPACT_ATOMS: atom_id res chain seq x y z
N MET A 1 31.76 -17.62 14.07
CA MET A 1 30.51 -16.84 14.13
C MET A 1 30.05 -16.63 12.70
N THR A 2 29.18 -17.51 12.20
CA THR A 2 28.55 -17.34 10.88
C THR A 2 27.46 -16.28 11.04
N PRO A 3 27.38 -15.26 10.16
CA PRO A 3 26.27 -14.32 10.21
C PRO A 3 24.97 -15.08 9.95
N GLU A 4 23.96 -14.85 10.78
CA GLU A 4 22.61 -15.38 10.54
C GLU A 4 22.08 -14.82 9.21
N PRO A 5 21.33 -15.61 8.43
CA PRO A 5 20.75 -15.13 7.18
C PRO A 5 19.77 -13.99 7.47
N LEU A 6 19.98 -12.85 6.80
CA LEU A 6 19.19 -11.61 6.90
C LEU A 6 17.76 -11.73 6.32
N ASN A 7 17.19 -12.92 6.29
CA ASN A 7 15.94 -13.20 5.59
C ASN A 7 15.10 -14.27 6.30
N SER A 8 14.96 -14.13 7.63
CA SER A 8 13.81 -14.74 8.29
C SER A 8 12.54 -14.18 7.63
N PRO A 9 11.60 -15.01 7.15
CA PRO A 9 10.27 -14.50 6.82
C PRO A 9 9.79 -13.83 8.10
N VAL A 10 9.59 -12.51 8.05
CA VAL A 10 8.99 -11.78 9.16
C VAL A 10 7.69 -12.52 9.44
N ALA A 11 7.64 -13.25 10.55
CA ALA A 11 6.43 -13.90 10.99
C ALA A 11 5.51 -12.76 11.35
N ILE A 12 4.63 -12.41 10.41
CA ILE A 12 3.80 -11.26 10.63
C ILE A 12 2.68 -11.68 11.56
N GLU A 13 2.71 -11.14 12.77
CA GLU A 13 1.66 -11.32 13.76
C GLU A 13 0.30 -11.02 13.09
N PRO A 14 -0.70 -11.92 13.17
CA PRO A 14 -1.91 -11.93 12.33
C PRO A 14 -2.87 -10.73 12.50
N THR A 15 -2.42 -9.63 13.08
CA THR A 15 -3.16 -8.37 13.23
C THR A 15 -2.32 -7.12 12.92
N GLY A 16 -1.00 -7.21 12.81
CA GLY A 16 -0.11 -6.06 12.61
C GLY A 16 -0.23 -5.43 11.22
N GLU A 17 -0.16 -6.26 10.17
CA GLU A 17 -0.24 -5.78 8.78
C GLU A 17 -1.54 -5.04 8.50
N ARG A 18 -2.66 -5.62 8.91
CA ARG A 18 -3.98 -5.04 8.63
C ARG A 18 -4.15 -3.71 9.33
N ALA A 19 -3.69 -3.60 10.57
CA ALA A 19 -3.71 -2.32 11.28
C ALA A 19 -2.79 -1.29 10.58
N ALA A 20 -1.59 -1.68 10.18
CA ALA A 20 -0.65 -0.81 9.48
C ALA A 20 -1.19 -0.34 8.12
N LEU A 21 -1.74 -1.25 7.31
CA LEU A 21 -2.33 -0.95 6.00
C LEU A 21 -3.54 -0.01 6.13
N LYS A 22 -4.39 -0.22 7.15
CA LYS A 22 -5.49 0.71 7.46
C LYS A 22 -4.99 2.11 7.82
N LEU A 23 -3.93 2.20 8.62
CA LEU A 23 -3.32 3.49 8.96
C LEU A 23 -2.80 4.21 7.71
N VAL A 24 -2.11 3.50 6.82
CA VAL A 24 -1.61 4.06 5.56
C VAL A 24 -2.77 4.52 4.67
N ARG A 25 -3.82 3.70 4.51
CA ARG A 25 -5.04 4.07 3.79
C ARG A 25 -5.66 5.35 4.35
N MET A 26 -5.86 5.43 5.66
CA MET A 26 -6.41 6.63 6.31
C MET A 26 -5.56 7.87 6.03
N ALA A 27 -4.24 7.74 6.07
CA ALA A 27 -3.34 8.85 5.75
C ALA A 27 -3.45 9.27 4.28
N MET A 28 -3.51 8.31 3.35
CA MET A 28 -3.69 8.58 1.92
C MET A 28 -5.03 9.25 1.64
N GLU A 29 -6.13 8.79 2.25
CA GLU A 29 -7.46 9.38 2.07
C GLU A 29 -7.53 10.83 2.60
N GLN A 30 -6.72 11.18 3.60
CA GLN A 30 -6.65 12.55 4.13
C GLN A 30 -5.74 13.47 3.31
N VAL A 31 -4.63 12.94 2.77
CA VAL A 31 -3.58 13.75 2.15
C VAL A 31 -3.70 13.79 0.63
N CYS A 32 -4.16 12.70 0.02
CA CYS A 32 -4.23 12.58 -1.43
C CYS A 32 -5.56 13.15 -1.98
N PRO A 33 -5.56 13.69 -3.21
CA PRO A 33 -6.80 14.05 -3.89
C PRO A 33 -7.77 12.87 -4.03
N ALA A 34 -9.06 13.17 -4.11
CA ALA A 34 -10.10 12.17 -4.36
C ALA A 34 -9.79 11.34 -5.62
N GLY A 35 -10.10 10.04 -5.55
CA GLY A 35 -9.89 9.10 -6.65
C GLY A 35 -8.46 8.55 -6.79
N VAL A 36 -7.54 8.89 -5.88
CA VAL A 36 -6.19 8.29 -5.85
C VAL A 36 -6.23 6.82 -5.44
N LEU A 37 -7.11 6.45 -4.51
CA LEU A 37 -7.15 5.11 -3.94
C LEU A 37 -8.51 4.45 -4.24
N PRO A 38 -8.53 3.21 -4.79
CA PRO A 38 -9.76 2.43 -4.91
C PRO A 38 -10.37 2.12 -3.54
N SER A 39 -11.67 1.84 -3.51
CA SER A 39 -12.35 1.35 -2.30
C SER A 39 -11.81 -0.03 -1.90
N GLU A 40 -11.96 -0.39 -0.63
CA GLU A 40 -11.56 -1.72 -0.12
C GLU A 40 -12.26 -2.84 -0.90
N GLU A 41 -13.55 -2.68 -1.22
CA GLU A 41 -14.30 -3.62 -2.07
C GLU A 41 -13.70 -3.77 -3.47
N ALA A 42 -13.26 -2.66 -4.09
CA ALA A 42 -12.61 -2.72 -5.39
C ALA A 42 -11.25 -3.44 -5.30
N ILE A 43 -10.50 -3.25 -4.21
CA ILE A 43 -9.23 -3.97 -4.01
C ILE A 43 -9.46 -5.46 -3.85
N LEU A 44 -10.46 -5.86 -3.05
CA LEU A 44 -10.82 -7.27 -2.90
C LEU A 44 -11.15 -7.93 -4.24
N GLY A 45 -11.85 -7.21 -5.13
CA GLY A 45 -12.20 -7.71 -6.46
C GLY A 45 -11.05 -7.69 -7.48
N LEU A 46 -10.14 -6.71 -7.40
CA LEU A 46 -9.06 -6.52 -8.38
C LEU A 46 -7.75 -7.22 -8.02
N TYR A 47 -7.43 -7.31 -6.73
CA TYR A 47 -6.14 -7.82 -6.24
C TYR A 47 -6.32 -9.09 -5.42
N GLY A 48 -7.32 -9.14 -4.54
CA GLY A 48 -7.62 -10.30 -3.71
C GLY A 48 -7.66 -9.99 -2.21
N PRO A 49 -7.96 -11.01 -1.38
CA PRO A 49 -8.28 -10.78 0.02
C PRO A 49 -7.07 -10.70 0.95
N GLU A 50 -5.90 -11.23 0.60
CA GLU A 50 -4.73 -11.21 1.50
C GLU A 50 -4.16 -9.80 1.76
N PRO A 51 -3.52 -9.52 2.92
CA PRO A 51 -2.98 -8.20 3.23
C PRO A 51 -2.01 -7.64 2.17
N ILE A 52 -1.22 -8.51 1.53
CA ILE A 52 -0.30 -8.12 0.45
C ILE A 52 -1.02 -7.47 -0.73
N HIS A 53 -2.27 -7.85 -1.02
CA HIS A 53 -3.08 -7.28 -2.10
C HIS A 53 -3.49 -5.83 -1.82
N GLU A 54 -3.84 -5.51 -0.56
CA GLU A 54 -4.07 -4.12 -0.12
C GLU A 54 -2.77 -3.32 -0.19
N GLY A 55 -1.65 -3.93 0.25
CA GLY A 55 -0.32 -3.32 0.13
C GLY A 55 0.07 -2.99 -1.30
N GLU A 56 -0.17 -3.91 -2.24
CA GLU A 56 0.09 -3.70 -3.68
C GLU A 56 -0.76 -2.56 -4.25
N ALA A 57 -2.06 -2.54 -3.92
CA ALA A 57 -2.97 -1.49 -4.38
C ALA A 57 -2.55 -0.10 -3.86
N LEU A 58 -2.16 0.01 -2.59
CA LEU A 58 -1.63 1.24 -2.01
C LEU A 58 -0.34 1.69 -2.72
N ALA A 59 0.59 0.76 -2.98
CA ALA A 59 1.84 1.06 -3.67
C ALA A 59 1.59 1.59 -5.11
N LYS A 60 0.69 0.95 -5.86
CA LYS A 60 0.31 1.40 -7.20
C LYS A 60 -0.34 2.78 -7.19
N ALA A 61 -1.25 3.04 -6.24
CA ALA A 61 -1.90 4.35 -6.09
C ALA A 61 -0.89 5.47 -5.79
N ILE A 62 0.13 5.20 -4.97
CA ILE A 62 1.22 6.14 -4.68
C ILE A 62 2.02 6.43 -5.96
N ILE A 63 2.47 5.39 -6.68
CA ILE A 63 3.27 5.54 -7.90
C ILE A 63 2.50 6.36 -8.94
N GLU A 64 1.25 6.00 -9.22
CA GLU A 64 0.42 6.72 -10.19
C GLU A 64 0.23 8.19 -9.80
N THR A 65 0.02 8.46 -8.51
CA THR A 65 -0.11 9.83 -8.00
C THR A 65 1.17 10.62 -8.18
N VAL A 66 2.33 10.05 -7.82
CA VAL A 66 3.64 10.69 -7.98
C VAL A 66 3.93 10.97 -9.46
N GLU A 67 3.64 10.02 -10.35
CA GLU A 67 3.80 10.24 -11.79
C GLU A 67 2.91 11.38 -12.30
N ARG A 68 1.64 11.42 -11.90
CA ARG A 68 0.70 12.46 -12.29
C ARG A 68 1.17 13.84 -11.82
N LEU A 69 1.55 13.97 -10.55
CA LEU A 69 2.05 15.21 -9.98
C LEU A 69 3.36 15.65 -10.64
N THR A 70 4.27 14.72 -10.91
CA THR A 70 5.54 15.00 -11.60
C THR A 70 5.30 15.48 -13.03
N LYS A 71 4.35 14.89 -13.75
CA LYS A 71 3.94 15.32 -15.10
C LYS A 71 3.31 16.72 -15.07
N GLN A 72 2.50 17.03 -14.06
CA GLN A 72 1.88 18.34 -13.89
C GLN A 72 2.90 19.44 -13.57
N ALA A 73 3.86 19.18 -12.67
CA ALA A 73 4.89 20.14 -12.29
C ALA A 73 5.86 20.50 -13.42
N ARG A 74 5.91 19.70 -14.49
CA ARG A 74 6.75 19.92 -15.68
C ARG A 74 6.02 20.64 -16.82
N ARG A 75 4.73 20.92 -16.67
CA ARG A 75 3.92 21.69 -17.63
C ARG A 75 3.93 23.16 -17.25
#